data_AF-E3RRG6-F1
#
_entry.id   AF-E3RRG6-F1
#
_cell.length_a   1.000
_cell.length_b   1.000
_cell.length_c   1.000
_cell.angle_alpha   90.00
_cell.angle_beta   90.00
_cell.angle_gamma   90.00
#
_symmetry.space_group_name_H-M   'P 1'
#
loop_
_entity.id
_entity.type
_entity.pdbx_description
1 polymer ?
#
loop_
_entity_poly.entity_id
_entity_poly.type
_entity_poly.pdbx_seq_one_letter_code
_entity_poly.pdbx_strand_id
1 'polypeptide(L)'
;MAVLTDLPVELLVCVFHYLESIDDVHYLGRVCKKTYGIISQRSFYLEIIRTVIQYAPQHRYDYQLCNVLRLHHNVVNDLERHYRTSLGVVPGTVPLYDFTSSWQQSLKSITSSCSDLAAWSDNAVCDVLARYQGIRILEDVWLERELSETDFVTVDGSSDAQQLEDRYFDLCDRNDQFADGELPPRNPQNPHTQSYIKFNSDQRGRFYAALVYVWLLSEIQWVSTQLVQLGSVSMSGLVRSLENCKNSMAKEQASPLLDELDRYAVFTFLYHHLFPLYAEFLADQDSSQLPLTFDSDFNNHGAHWMLQLVLMAGQAYLQPPDLIDLLVREKVSRRPPYPVVTLPRSSAIWRQPVSTLFPVGVSLCDESYQQSFQIMSQYCLSVICRSSILSERQRAVLRPIGLPALGKGLFRVVADYTRMYLSERAMVAFEMHESRREDTRVVRTAFPREWKHMQWSIWWWANSEDKARMKMERWTLGAGRTL
;
A
#
# COMPACT_ATOMS: atom_id res chain seq x y z
N MET A 1 27.29 40.40 -3.26
CA MET A 1 26.68 39.07 -3.04
C MET A 1 27.78 38.05 -3.18
N ALA A 2 27.99 37.17 -2.20
CA ALA A 2 28.98 36.10 -2.32
C ALA A 2 28.49 35.10 -3.38
N VAL A 3 29.34 34.75 -4.35
CA VAL A 3 29.00 33.73 -5.34
C VAL A 3 29.18 32.38 -4.66
N LEU A 4 28.17 31.50 -4.73
CA LEU A 4 28.22 30.19 -4.09
C LEU A 4 29.49 29.41 -4.49
N THR A 5 29.97 29.61 -5.73
CA THR A 5 31.18 28.98 -6.27
C THR A 5 32.48 29.42 -5.59
N ASP A 6 32.47 30.53 -4.84
CA ASP A 6 33.66 31.04 -4.15
C ASP A 6 33.84 30.37 -2.77
N LEU A 7 32.83 29.67 -2.27
CA LEU A 7 32.89 28.97 -1.00
C LEU A 7 33.89 27.80 -1.05
N PRO A 8 34.68 27.55 0.02
CA PRO A 8 35.42 26.32 0.20
C PRO A 8 34.53 25.07 0.09
N VAL A 9 35.14 23.93 -0.25
CA VAL A 9 34.40 22.66 -0.46
C VAL A 9 33.65 22.24 0.80
N GLU A 10 34.25 22.46 1.97
CA GLU A 10 33.69 22.14 3.27
C GLU A 10 32.39 22.91 3.51
N LEU A 11 32.37 24.21 3.19
CA LEU A 11 31.16 25.03 3.31
C LEU A 11 30.09 24.64 2.31
N LEU A 12 30.49 24.23 1.09
CA LEU A 12 29.54 23.72 0.10
C LEU A 12 28.91 22.39 0.55
N VAL A 13 29.70 21.49 1.15
CA VAL A 13 29.17 20.25 1.75
C VAL A 13 28.18 20.59 2.86
N CYS A 14 28.49 21.57 3.72
CA CYS A 14 27.52 22.05 4.71
C CYS A 14 26.23 22.54 4.05
N VAL A 15 26.29 23.33 2.97
CA VAL A 15 25.09 23.77 2.23
C VAL A 15 24.27 22.57 1.76
N PHE A 16 24.90 21.54 1.22
CA PHE A 16 24.22 20.32 0.79
C PHE A 16 23.51 19.59 1.93
N HIS A 17 24.10 19.53 3.13
CA HIS A 17 23.47 18.91 4.32
C HIS A 17 22.19 19.64 4.79
N TYR A 18 22.04 20.92 4.45
CA TYR A 18 20.87 21.72 4.82
C TYR A 18 19.79 21.77 3.73
N LEU A 19 19.93 21.01 2.63
CA LEU A 19 18.89 20.90 1.62
C LEU A 19 17.73 20.03 2.14
N GLU A 20 16.51 20.40 1.76
CA GLU A 20 15.29 19.78 2.30
C GLU A 20 14.84 18.55 1.51
N SER A 21 15.44 18.27 0.35
CA SER A 21 15.06 17.13 -0.48
C SER A 21 16.22 16.55 -1.29
N ILE A 22 16.08 15.27 -1.66
CA ILE A 22 16.98 14.59 -2.59
C ILE A 22 17.02 15.31 -3.94
N ASP A 23 15.87 15.85 -4.38
CA ASP A 23 15.77 16.61 -5.63
C ASP A 23 16.61 17.88 -5.58
N ASP A 24 16.61 18.60 -4.46
CA ASP A 24 17.42 19.82 -4.30
C ASP A 24 18.91 19.50 -4.32
N VAL A 25 19.33 18.38 -3.70
CA VAL A 25 20.72 17.89 -3.78
C VAL A 25 21.11 17.63 -5.23
N HIS A 26 20.30 16.87 -5.96
CA HIS A 26 20.60 16.57 -7.37
C HIS A 26 20.51 17.80 -8.26
N TYR A 27 19.63 18.75 -7.96
CA TYR A 27 19.50 20.01 -8.70
C TYR A 27 20.74 20.86 -8.50
N LEU A 28 21.12 21.16 -7.25
CA LEU A 28 22.31 21.95 -6.92
C LEU A 28 23.59 21.32 -7.46
N GLY A 29 23.71 20.00 -7.35
CA GLY A 29 24.84 19.24 -7.91
C GLY A 29 24.96 19.35 -9.43
N ARG A 30 23.86 19.61 -10.15
CA ARG A 30 23.86 19.78 -11.62
C ARG A 30 24.11 21.21 -12.09
N VAL A 31 24.10 22.21 -11.19
CA VAL A 31 24.23 23.63 -11.57
C VAL A 31 25.62 23.98 -12.13
N CYS A 32 26.70 23.46 -11.55
CA CYS A 32 28.06 23.77 -12.01
C CYS A 32 29.07 22.65 -11.71
N LYS A 33 30.25 22.72 -12.33
CA LYS A 33 31.32 21.73 -12.17
C LYS A 33 31.78 21.57 -10.71
N LYS A 34 31.82 22.66 -9.94
CA LYS A 34 32.29 22.64 -8.54
C LYS A 34 31.32 21.90 -7.62
N THR A 35 30.02 22.17 -7.73
CA THR A 35 28.98 21.48 -6.96
C THR A 35 28.81 20.03 -7.42
N TYR A 36 28.93 19.76 -8.73
CA TYR A 36 28.99 18.41 -9.26
C TYR A 36 30.16 17.61 -8.69
N GLY A 37 31.33 18.23 -8.57
CA GLY A 37 32.53 17.61 -7.98
C GLY A 37 32.30 17.07 -6.57
N ILE A 38 31.44 17.70 -5.78
CA ILE A 38 31.07 17.25 -4.43
C ILE A 38 30.23 15.98 -4.50
N ILE A 39 29.11 16.01 -5.23
CA ILE A 39 28.20 14.86 -5.33
C ILE A 39 28.77 13.70 -6.17
N SER A 40 29.83 13.95 -6.95
CA SER A 40 30.56 12.90 -7.67
C SER A 40 31.41 12.01 -6.75
N GLN A 41 31.73 12.49 -5.56
CA GLN A 41 32.45 11.71 -4.54
C GLN A 41 31.45 10.90 -3.73
N ARG A 42 31.54 9.57 -3.83
CA ARG A 42 30.57 8.65 -3.21
C ARG A 42 30.43 8.85 -1.69
N SER A 43 31.52 9.09 -0.98
CA SER A 43 31.50 9.31 0.48
C SER A 43 30.66 10.53 0.85
N PHE A 44 30.97 11.70 0.26
CA PHE A 44 30.20 12.93 0.50
C PHE A 44 28.77 12.79 0.03
N TYR A 45 28.52 12.19 -1.12
CA TYR A 45 27.18 11.98 -1.63
C TYR A 45 26.32 11.17 -0.65
N LEU A 46 26.81 10.02 -0.18
CA LEU A 46 26.04 9.18 0.75
C LEU A 46 25.88 9.86 2.11
N GLU A 47 26.88 10.61 2.57
CA GLU A 47 26.78 11.40 3.81
C GLU A 47 25.69 12.47 3.70
N ILE A 48 25.71 13.27 2.62
CA ILE A 48 24.71 14.31 2.33
C ILE A 48 23.32 13.71 2.25
N ILE A 49 23.13 12.68 1.42
CA ILE A 49 21.81 12.07 1.23
C ILE A 49 21.30 11.44 2.53
N ARG A 50 22.16 10.80 3.33
CA ARG A 50 21.80 10.28 4.64
C ARG A 50 21.25 11.38 5.55
N THR A 51 21.91 12.54 5.58
CA THR A 51 21.42 13.71 6.33
C THR A 51 20.04 14.17 5.83
N VAL A 52 19.87 14.30 4.52
CA VAL A 52 18.59 14.72 3.93
C VAL A 52 17.48 13.72 4.25
N ILE A 53 17.71 12.42 4.10
CA ILE A 53 16.74 11.36 4.44
C ILE A 53 16.37 11.41 5.93
N GLN A 54 17.35 11.63 6.82
CA GLN A 54 17.11 11.65 8.26
C GLN A 54 16.20 12.80 8.70
N TYR A 55 16.31 13.97 8.07
CA TYR A 55 15.64 15.19 8.53
C TYR A 55 14.44 15.62 7.69
N ALA A 56 14.37 15.19 6.43
CA ALA A 56 13.28 15.63 5.57
C ALA A 56 11.98 14.88 5.88
N PRO A 57 10.84 15.58 6.04
CA PRO A 57 9.60 15.00 6.55
C PRO A 57 9.01 13.93 5.62
N GLN A 58 9.30 13.97 4.32
CA GLN A 58 8.85 12.94 3.38
C GLN A 58 9.43 11.55 3.67
N HIS A 59 10.61 11.46 4.30
CA HIS A 59 11.33 10.21 4.54
C HIS A 59 11.12 9.61 5.94
N ARG A 60 10.19 10.16 6.74
CA ARG A 60 9.97 9.78 8.15
C ARG A 60 9.58 8.33 8.42
N TYR A 61 9.17 7.58 7.39
CA TYR A 61 8.85 6.15 7.48
C TYR A 61 9.88 5.24 6.79
N ASP A 62 10.86 5.80 6.07
CA ASP A 62 11.81 5.03 5.28
C ASP A 62 12.70 4.13 6.14
N TYR A 63 13.08 4.59 7.34
CA TYR A 63 13.89 3.80 8.26
C TYR A 63 13.18 2.53 8.71
N GLN A 64 11.94 2.67 9.18
CA GLN A 64 11.10 1.56 9.61
C GLN A 64 10.83 0.62 8.42
N LEU A 65 10.56 1.16 7.23
CA LEU A 65 10.32 0.36 6.04
C LEU A 65 11.57 -0.44 5.62
N CYS A 66 12.76 0.15 5.62
CA CYS A 66 14.00 -0.59 5.34
C CYS A 66 14.22 -1.73 6.34
N ASN A 67 13.90 -1.48 7.61
CA ASN A 67 13.98 -2.50 8.66
C ASN A 67 12.99 -3.65 8.44
N VAL A 68 11.72 -3.36 8.12
CA VAL A 68 10.72 -4.42 7.86
C VAL A 68 11.06 -5.19 6.58
N LEU A 69 11.55 -4.53 5.53
CA LEU A 69 11.99 -5.20 4.30
C LEU A 69 13.16 -6.16 4.55
N ARG A 70 14.07 -5.81 5.46
CA ARG A 70 15.11 -6.75 5.89
C ARG A 70 14.52 -7.96 6.63
N LEU A 71 13.51 -7.75 7.48
CA LEU A 71 12.81 -8.85 8.12
C LEU A 71 12.09 -9.73 7.11
N HIS A 72 11.40 -9.14 6.13
CA HIS A 72 10.81 -9.87 5.01
C HIS A 72 11.85 -10.78 4.34
N HIS A 73 13.00 -10.21 3.96
CA HIS A 73 14.10 -10.96 3.36
C HIS A 73 14.56 -12.14 4.24
N ASN A 74 14.69 -11.92 5.55
CA ASN A 74 15.08 -12.96 6.49
C ASN A 74 14.02 -14.06 6.58
N VAL A 75 12.73 -13.71 6.64
CA VAL A 75 11.60 -14.66 6.66
C VAL A 75 11.63 -15.55 5.41
N VAL A 76 11.76 -14.94 4.22
CA VAL A 76 11.82 -15.68 2.95
C VAL A 76 13.02 -16.63 2.93
N ASN A 77 14.22 -16.14 3.31
CA ASN A 77 15.43 -16.97 3.34
C ASN A 77 15.34 -18.13 4.32
N ASP A 78 14.82 -17.90 5.52
CA ASP A 78 14.66 -18.92 6.56
C ASP A 78 13.68 -20.02 6.10
N LEU A 79 12.57 -19.62 5.47
CA LEU A 79 11.59 -20.55 4.89
C LEU A 79 12.17 -21.34 3.72
N GLU A 80 12.84 -20.67 2.77
CA GLU A 80 13.50 -21.36 1.65
C GLU A 80 14.53 -22.39 2.12
N ARG A 81 15.37 -22.03 3.10
CA ARG A 81 16.35 -22.95 3.68
C ARG A 81 15.66 -24.16 4.29
N HIS A 82 14.58 -23.92 5.05
CA HIS A 82 13.82 -24.98 5.69
C HIS A 82 13.25 -25.97 4.67
N TYR A 83 12.61 -25.48 3.60
CA TYR A 83 12.05 -26.35 2.56
C TYR A 83 13.11 -27.15 1.79
N ARG A 84 14.29 -26.56 1.53
CA ARG A 84 15.40 -27.29 0.88
C ARG A 84 15.96 -28.39 1.78
N THR A 85 16.03 -28.19 3.09
CA THR A 85 16.55 -29.20 4.02
C THR A 85 15.55 -30.31 4.35
N SER A 86 14.25 -30.04 4.23
CA SER A 86 13.17 -30.97 4.58
C SER A 86 12.72 -31.87 3.41
N LEU A 87 13.48 -31.93 2.31
CA LEU A 87 13.26 -32.86 1.18
C LEU A 87 13.36 -34.32 1.63
N GLY A 88 12.24 -34.86 2.14
CA GLY A 88 12.12 -36.26 2.61
C GLY A 88 11.26 -36.45 3.86
N VAL A 89 10.87 -35.36 4.54
CA VAL A 89 10.05 -35.44 5.75
C VAL A 89 8.73 -34.69 5.52
N VAL A 90 7.61 -35.36 5.81
CA VAL A 90 6.25 -34.82 5.69
C VAL A 90 6.17 -33.43 6.36
N PRO A 91 5.59 -32.41 5.70
CA PRO A 91 5.37 -31.09 6.29
C PRO A 91 4.62 -31.25 7.63
N GLY A 92 5.27 -30.90 8.75
CA GLY A 92 4.63 -30.92 10.08
C GLY A 92 5.44 -31.48 11.24
N THR A 93 6.67 -31.98 11.04
CA THR A 93 7.44 -32.63 12.13
C THR A 93 8.70 -31.89 12.60
N VAL A 94 9.13 -30.82 11.90
CA VAL A 94 10.27 -30.01 12.36
C VAL A 94 9.75 -28.70 12.98
N PRO A 95 10.06 -28.40 14.25
CA PRO A 95 9.56 -27.21 14.94
C PRO A 95 10.14 -25.93 14.35
N LEU A 96 9.32 -25.14 13.64
CA LEU A 96 9.65 -23.76 13.20
C LEU A 96 9.65 -22.73 14.35
N TYR A 97 9.49 -23.18 15.60
CA TYR A 97 9.33 -22.32 16.78
C TYR A 97 10.53 -21.38 17.02
N ASP A 98 11.74 -21.76 16.64
CA ASP A 98 12.94 -20.94 16.87
C ASP A 98 12.95 -19.68 15.98
N PHE A 99 12.63 -19.81 14.69
CA PHE A 99 12.63 -18.69 13.73
C PHE A 99 11.52 -17.67 14.04
N THR A 100 10.33 -18.15 14.36
CA THR A 100 9.14 -17.32 14.57
C THR A 100 9.26 -16.43 15.81
N SER A 101 9.93 -16.92 16.86
CA SER A 101 10.25 -16.12 18.04
C SER A 101 11.19 -14.94 17.70
N SER A 102 12.21 -15.20 16.88
CA SER A 102 13.14 -14.19 16.36
C SER A 102 12.45 -13.17 15.47
N TRP A 103 11.58 -13.60 14.57
CA TRP A 103 10.81 -12.70 13.70
C TRP A 103 9.85 -11.82 14.50
N GLN A 104 9.16 -12.38 15.50
CA GLN A 104 8.28 -11.61 16.37
C GLN A 104 9.06 -10.56 17.19
N GLN A 105 10.25 -10.92 17.68
CA GLN A 105 11.12 -9.96 18.39
C GLN A 105 11.64 -8.87 17.44
N SER A 106 12.03 -9.26 16.23
CA SER A 106 12.47 -8.33 15.18
C SER A 106 11.35 -7.34 14.85
N LEU A 107 10.13 -7.82 14.59
CA LEU A 107 8.97 -6.97 14.30
C LEU A 107 8.73 -5.91 15.39
N LYS A 108 8.86 -6.27 16.67
CA LYS A 108 8.72 -5.33 17.79
C LYS A 108 9.81 -4.24 17.80
N SER A 109 11.04 -4.60 17.41
CA SER A 109 12.17 -3.68 17.41
C SER A 109 12.21 -2.77 16.17
N ILE A 110 11.67 -3.25 15.05
CA ILE A 110 11.83 -2.63 13.74
C ILE A 110 11.05 -1.31 13.61
N THR A 111 9.95 -1.18 14.35
CA THR A 111 9.10 0.01 14.24
C THR A 111 9.60 1.20 15.05
N SER A 112 10.63 1.05 15.89
CA SER A 112 11.21 2.21 16.59
C SER A 112 11.85 3.16 15.57
N SER A 113 11.54 4.45 15.68
CA SER A 113 12.22 5.46 14.89
C SER A 113 13.69 5.57 15.25
N CYS A 114 14.47 6.07 14.29
CA CYS A 114 15.88 6.34 14.49
C CYS A 114 16.14 7.84 14.52
N SER A 115 16.78 8.30 15.60
CA SER A 115 17.33 9.64 15.69
C SER A 115 18.83 9.70 15.37
N ASP A 116 19.47 8.54 15.18
CA ASP A 116 20.92 8.44 14.99
C ASP A 116 21.28 8.21 13.52
N LEU A 117 22.00 9.19 12.93
CA LEU A 117 22.54 9.09 11.59
C LEU A 117 23.42 7.83 11.40
N ALA A 118 24.14 7.41 12.44
CA ALA A 118 25.03 6.24 12.36
C ALA A 118 24.28 4.91 12.17
N ALA A 119 22.97 4.86 12.46
CA ALA A 119 22.17 3.66 12.23
C ALA A 119 21.90 3.38 10.74
N TRP A 120 22.07 4.39 9.87
CA TRP A 120 21.81 4.25 8.44
C TRP A 120 23.02 3.64 7.71
N SER A 121 22.90 2.37 7.35
CA SER A 121 23.82 1.73 6.41
C SER A 121 23.77 2.40 5.02
N ASP A 122 24.89 2.40 4.30
CA ASP A 122 24.96 2.90 2.91
C ASP A 122 23.94 2.21 1.99
N ASN A 123 23.67 0.93 2.20
CA ASN A 123 22.69 0.17 1.42
C ASN A 123 21.28 0.69 1.67
N ALA A 124 20.90 0.95 2.93
CA ALA A 124 19.59 1.53 3.25
C ALA A 124 19.40 2.92 2.61
N VAL A 125 20.45 3.74 2.59
CA VAL A 125 20.43 5.04 1.89
C VAL A 125 20.20 4.86 0.39
N CYS A 126 20.89 3.89 -0.23
CA CYS A 126 20.70 3.57 -1.64
C CYS A 126 19.29 3.02 -1.93
N ASP A 127 18.75 2.19 -1.05
CA ASP A 127 17.39 1.65 -1.18
C ASP A 127 16.35 2.77 -1.15
N VAL A 128 16.49 3.76 -0.26
CA VAL A 128 15.61 4.94 -0.21
C VAL A 128 15.75 5.79 -1.46
N LEU A 129 16.98 6.02 -1.96
CA LEU A 129 17.19 6.73 -3.23
C LEU A 129 16.47 6.03 -4.40
N ALA A 130 16.65 4.72 -4.51
CA ALA A 130 16.01 3.91 -5.55
C ALA A 130 14.49 3.95 -5.41
N ARG A 131 13.96 3.86 -4.18
CA ARG A 131 12.54 3.98 -3.88
C ARG A 131 11.98 5.33 -4.27
N TYR A 132 12.62 6.42 -3.84
CA TYR A 132 12.20 7.80 -4.09
C TYR A 132 12.12 8.15 -5.57
N GLN A 133 13.00 7.57 -6.39
CA GLN A 133 12.93 7.72 -7.85
C GLN A 133 11.92 6.74 -8.48
N GLY A 134 11.96 5.47 -8.07
CA GLY A 134 11.16 4.41 -8.67
C GLY A 134 9.66 4.59 -8.50
N ILE A 135 9.21 5.13 -7.37
CA ILE A 135 7.77 5.27 -7.09
C ILE A 135 7.13 6.52 -7.70
N ARG A 136 7.90 7.35 -8.42
CA ARG A 136 7.37 8.50 -9.19
C ARG A 136 6.39 8.09 -10.28
N ILE A 137 6.52 6.88 -10.80
CA ILE A 137 5.56 6.34 -11.75
C ILE A 137 4.13 6.31 -11.18
N LEU A 138 3.97 6.13 -9.86
CA LEU A 138 2.66 6.18 -9.21
C LEU A 138 2.14 7.61 -9.05
N GLU A 139 3.04 8.60 -8.90
CA GLU A 139 2.66 10.03 -8.99
C GLU A 139 2.16 10.35 -10.41
N ASP A 140 2.87 9.91 -11.44
CA ASP A 140 2.48 10.14 -12.83
C ASP A 140 1.10 9.53 -13.11
N VAL A 141 0.88 8.25 -12.76
CA VAL A 141 -0.42 7.58 -12.94
C VAL A 141 -1.53 8.26 -12.13
N TRP A 142 -1.25 8.71 -10.90
CA TRP A 142 -2.23 9.49 -10.14
C TRP A 142 -2.66 10.75 -10.89
N LEU A 143 -1.73 11.41 -11.58
CA LEU A 143 -1.93 12.68 -12.27
C LEU A 143 -2.48 12.52 -13.72
N GLU A 144 -2.51 11.31 -14.29
CA GLU A 144 -2.93 11.05 -15.68
C GLU A 144 -4.36 11.54 -15.97
N ARG A 145 -5.33 11.19 -15.10
CA ARG A 145 -6.75 11.57 -15.26
C ARG A 145 -7.47 11.87 -13.94
N GLU A 146 -8.69 12.38 -14.04
CA GLU A 146 -9.59 12.52 -12.89
C GLU A 146 -10.27 11.16 -12.61
N LEU A 147 -10.24 10.74 -11.35
CA LEU A 147 -10.87 9.50 -10.90
C LEU A 147 -12.23 9.80 -10.28
N SER A 148 -13.23 9.01 -10.64
CA SER A 148 -14.60 9.08 -10.15
C SER A 148 -14.92 7.89 -9.23
N GLU A 149 -16.12 7.84 -8.64
CA GLU A 149 -16.51 6.73 -7.75
C GLU A 149 -16.49 5.37 -8.46
N THR A 150 -16.81 5.32 -9.77
CA THR A 150 -16.79 4.09 -10.57
C THR A 150 -15.36 3.62 -10.90
N ASP A 151 -14.35 4.44 -10.65
CA ASP A 151 -12.95 4.04 -10.80
C ASP A 151 -12.41 3.31 -9.55
N PHE A 152 -13.27 2.92 -8.60
CA PHE A 152 -12.87 2.22 -7.38
C PHE A 152 -13.70 0.96 -7.12
N VAL A 153 -13.01 -0.17 -6.95
CA VAL A 153 -13.58 -1.47 -6.58
C VAL A 153 -13.12 -1.84 -5.18
N THR A 154 -14.08 -2.02 -4.27
CA THR A 154 -13.79 -2.41 -2.88
C THR A 154 -14.42 -3.76 -2.58
N VAL A 155 -13.66 -4.65 -1.92
CA VAL A 155 -14.09 -6.00 -1.52
C VAL A 155 -15.39 -6.05 -0.72
N ASP A 156 -15.62 -5.03 0.12
CA ASP A 156 -16.77 -4.88 1.01
C ASP A 156 -17.78 -3.87 0.48
N GLY A 157 -17.66 -3.49 -0.80
CA GLY A 157 -18.49 -2.47 -1.44
C GLY A 157 -19.89 -2.97 -1.83
N SER A 158 -20.09 -4.29 -1.87
CA SER A 158 -21.36 -4.95 -2.11
C SER A 158 -21.41 -6.32 -1.44
N SER A 159 -22.60 -6.75 -1.04
CA SER A 159 -22.89 -8.15 -0.67
C SER A 159 -23.38 -8.98 -1.85
N ASP A 160 -23.63 -8.35 -2.99
CA ASP A 160 -24.12 -8.97 -4.22
C ASP A 160 -22.94 -9.25 -5.17
N ALA A 161 -22.87 -10.48 -5.66
CA ALA A 161 -21.82 -10.95 -6.54
C ALA A 161 -21.86 -10.21 -7.89
N GLN A 162 -23.07 -10.02 -8.44
CA GLN A 162 -23.23 -9.32 -9.72
C GLN A 162 -22.79 -7.86 -9.62
N GLN A 163 -23.16 -7.17 -8.54
CA GLN A 163 -22.74 -5.79 -8.35
C GLN A 163 -21.22 -5.64 -8.19
N LEU A 164 -20.52 -6.64 -7.61
CA LEU A 164 -19.06 -6.62 -7.54
C LEU A 164 -18.43 -6.78 -8.93
N GLU A 165 -18.96 -7.70 -9.73
CA GLU A 165 -18.57 -7.93 -11.13
C GLU A 165 -18.82 -6.69 -11.98
N ASP A 166 -20.03 -6.12 -11.94
CA ASP A 166 -20.39 -4.92 -12.71
C ASP A 166 -19.43 -3.77 -12.40
N ARG A 167 -19.09 -3.56 -11.13
CA ARG A 167 -18.10 -2.52 -10.74
C ARG A 167 -16.69 -2.82 -11.24
N TYR A 168 -16.31 -4.09 -11.30
CA TYR A 168 -15.01 -4.49 -11.83
C TYR A 168 -14.93 -4.20 -13.33
N PHE A 169 -15.98 -4.54 -14.10
CA PHE A 169 -16.06 -4.22 -15.51
C PHE A 169 -16.17 -2.71 -15.76
N ASP A 170 -16.97 -1.97 -14.99
CA ASP A 170 -17.05 -0.50 -15.08
C ASP A 170 -15.66 0.15 -14.93
N LEU A 171 -14.82 -0.36 -14.01
CA LEU A 171 -13.45 0.12 -13.84
C LEU A 171 -12.59 -0.17 -15.08
N CYS A 172 -12.65 -1.39 -15.60
CA CYS A 172 -11.86 -1.81 -16.77
C CYS A 172 -12.28 -1.02 -18.02
N ASP A 173 -13.58 -0.95 -18.31
CA ASP A 173 -14.16 -0.20 -19.42
C ASP A 173 -13.75 1.27 -19.38
N ARG A 174 -13.77 1.90 -18.20
CA ARG A 174 -13.33 3.30 -18.05
C ARG A 174 -11.83 3.48 -18.26
N ASN A 175 -11.02 2.49 -17.98
CA ASN A 175 -9.60 2.55 -18.30
C ASN A 175 -9.36 2.43 -19.81
N ASP A 176 -10.12 1.58 -20.48
CA ASP A 176 -10.04 1.41 -21.93
C ASP A 176 -10.55 2.65 -22.67
N GLN A 177 -11.68 3.23 -22.25
CA GLN A 177 -12.16 4.52 -22.73
C GLN A 177 -11.11 5.63 -22.56
N PHE A 178 -10.33 5.61 -21.48
CA PHE A 178 -9.23 6.56 -21.31
C PHE A 178 -8.06 6.28 -22.27
N ALA A 179 -7.69 5.02 -22.43
CA ALA A 179 -6.63 4.61 -23.37
C ALA A 179 -6.98 4.94 -24.83
N ASP A 180 -8.25 4.79 -25.20
CA ASP A 180 -8.79 5.10 -26.53
C ASP A 180 -9.03 6.61 -26.75
N GLY A 181 -8.83 7.43 -25.72
CA GLY A 181 -8.97 8.88 -25.77
C GLY A 181 -10.41 9.39 -25.69
N GLU A 182 -11.37 8.55 -25.33
CA GLU A 182 -12.76 8.93 -25.07
C GLU A 182 -12.90 9.70 -23.76
N LEU A 183 -12.10 9.34 -22.74
CA LEU A 183 -11.98 10.11 -21.51
C LEU A 183 -10.78 11.06 -21.60
N PRO A 184 -10.95 12.36 -21.28
CA PRO A 184 -9.86 13.31 -21.39
C PRO A 184 -8.84 13.09 -20.26
N PRO A 185 -7.53 13.27 -20.54
CA PRO A 185 -6.54 13.44 -19.48
C PRO A 185 -6.80 14.73 -18.72
N ARG A 186 -6.13 14.92 -17.59
CA ARG A 186 -6.20 16.20 -16.87
C ARG A 186 -5.80 17.34 -17.79
N ASN A 187 -6.73 18.26 -17.99
CA ASN A 187 -6.54 19.35 -18.94
C ASN A 187 -6.34 20.67 -18.18
N PRO A 188 -5.23 21.40 -18.43
CA PRO A 188 -5.04 22.74 -17.87
C PRO A 188 -6.11 23.76 -18.30
N GLN A 189 -6.85 23.47 -19.38
CA GLN A 189 -7.92 24.32 -19.90
C GLN A 189 -9.28 24.06 -19.21
N ASN A 190 -9.44 22.93 -18.51
CA ASN A 190 -10.65 22.70 -17.72
C ASN A 190 -10.49 23.39 -16.35
N PRO A 191 -11.34 24.36 -16.00
CA PRO A 191 -11.24 25.09 -14.72
C PRO A 191 -11.22 24.18 -13.49
N HIS A 192 -11.86 23.02 -13.56
CA HIS A 192 -11.88 22.05 -12.47
C HIS A 192 -10.55 21.30 -12.30
N THR A 193 -9.79 21.08 -13.37
CA THR A 193 -8.51 20.34 -13.32
C THR A 193 -7.28 21.21 -13.51
N GLN A 194 -7.45 22.51 -13.78
CA GLN A 194 -6.35 23.44 -14.09
C GLN A 194 -5.25 23.47 -13.02
N SER A 195 -5.63 23.43 -11.74
CA SER A 195 -4.67 23.41 -10.63
C SER A 195 -4.10 22.02 -10.31
N TYR A 196 -4.56 20.96 -11.00
CA TYR A 196 -4.37 19.55 -10.62
C TYR A 196 -3.44 18.77 -11.56
N ILE A 197 -2.65 19.47 -12.36
CA ILE A 197 -1.80 18.87 -13.41
C ILE A 197 -0.42 18.44 -12.92
N LYS A 198 0.02 18.92 -11.74
CA LYS A 198 1.31 18.57 -11.15
C LYS A 198 1.29 18.75 -9.64
N PHE A 199 2.11 17.99 -8.94
CA PHE A 199 2.43 18.27 -7.55
C PHE A 199 3.48 19.37 -7.42
N ASN A 200 3.32 20.21 -6.41
CA ASN A 200 4.41 21.00 -5.87
C ASN A 200 5.30 20.13 -4.96
N SER A 201 6.40 20.69 -4.44
CA SER A 201 7.36 19.95 -3.60
C SER A 201 6.72 19.37 -2.33
N ASP A 202 5.86 20.15 -1.66
CA ASP A 202 5.14 19.71 -0.45
C ASP A 202 4.18 18.56 -0.75
N GLN A 203 3.35 18.70 -1.78
CA GLN A 203 2.38 17.68 -2.21
C GLN A 203 3.09 16.38 -2.60
N ARG A 204 4.21 16.46 -3.32
CA ARG A 204 5.04 15.29 -3.64
C ARG A 204 5.61 14.65 -2.38
N GLY A 205 6.14 15.44 -1.46
CA GLY A 205 6.68 14.94 -0.19
C GLY A 205 5.61 14.22 0.65
N ARG A 206 4.40 14.76 0.70
CA ARG A 206 3.24 14.16 1.34
C ARG A 206 2.77 12.88 0.67
N PHE A 207 2.65 12.88 -0.66
CA PHE A 207 2.31 11.68 -1.45
C PHE A 207 3.31 10.55 -1.19
N TYR A 208 4.61 10.86 -1.27
CA TYR A 208 5.68 9.90 -0.98
C TYR A 208 5.60 9.35 0.45
N ALA A 209 5.43 10.21 1.46
CA ALA A 209 5.33 9.76 2.85
C ALA A 209 4.11 8.86 3.09
N ALA A 210 2.96 9.21 2.53
CA ALA A 210 1.75 8.40 2.61
C ALA A 210 1.92 7.03 1.92
N LEU A 211 2.60 7.01 0.77
CA LEU A 211 2.92 5.79 0.03
C LEU A 211 3.86 4.87 0.80
N VAL A 212 4.94 5.40 1.37
CA VAL A 212 5.88 4.64 2.21
C VAL A 212 5.18 4.13 3.47
N TYR A 213 4.27 4.91 4.06
CA TYR A 213 3.46 4.46 5.20
C TYR A 213 2.55 3.29 4.83
N VAL A 214 1.81 3.38 3.72
CA VAL A 214 0.93 2.29 3.26
C VAL A 214 1.75 1.03 2.96
N TRP A 215 2.93 1.18 2.33
CA TRP A 215 3.86 0.05 2.14
C TRP A 215 4.26 -0.57 3.48
N LEU A 216 4.66 0.25 4.46
CA LEU A 216 5.03 -0.23 5.79
C LEU A 216 3.89 -1.01 6.45
N LEU A 217 2.63 -0.56 6.32
CA LEU A 217 1.47 -1.32 6.82
C LEU A 217 1.32 -2.67 6.11
N SER A 218 1.43 -2.69 4.78
CA SER A 218 1.33 -3.92 3.98
C SER A 218 2.43 -4.92 4.36
N GLU A 219 3.66 -4.47 4.61
CA GLU A 219 4.77 -5.34 5.03
C GLU A 219 4.58 -5.88 6.45
N ILE A 220 4.10 -5.04 7.39
CA ILE A 220 3.75 -5.49 8.74
C ILE A 220 2.64 -6.55 8.68
N GLN A 221 1.62 -6.32 7.85
CA GLN A 221 0.55 -7.28 7.63
C GLN A 221 1.08 -8.57 6.99
N TRP A 222 1.97 -8.47 6.00
CA TRP A 222 2.59 -9.62 5.36
C TRP A 222 3.35 -10.50 6.37
N VAL A 223 4.25 -9.91 7.17
CA VAL A 223 4.99 -10.65 8.22
C VAL A 223 4.03 -11.28 9.22
N SER A 224 2.98 -10.54 9.61
CA SER A 224 1.95 -11.02 10.52
C SER A 224 1.18 -12.20 9.95
N THR A 225 0.86 -12.18 8.65
CA THR A 225 0.21 -13.27 7.91
C THR A 225 1.06 -14.53 7.97
N GLN A 226 2.38 -14.43 7.74
CA GLN A 226 3.29 -15.57 7.85
C GLN A 226 3.34 -16.14 9.27
N LEU A 227 3.39 -15.29 10.30
CA LEU A 227 3.37 -15.73 11.71
C LEU A 227 2.07 -16.45 12.10
N VAL A 228 0.92 -16.00 11.59
CA VAL A 228 -0.38 -16.63 11.82
C VAL A 228 -0.49 -17.96 11.06
N GLN A 229 -0.06 -17.99 9.80
CA GLN A 229 -0.13 -19.19 8.95
C GLN A 229 0.69 -20.34 9.52
N LEU A 230 1.87 -20.05 10.08
CA LEU A 230 2.71 -21.05 10.74
C LEU A 230 2.21 -21.49 12.13
N GLY A 231 1.08 -20.94 12.60
CA GLY A 231 0.48 -21.30 13.90
C GLY A 231 1.35 -20.97 15.11
N SER A 232 2.37 -20.13 14.94
CA SER A 232 3.48 -20.05 15.88
C SER A 232 3.36 -18.95 16.92
N VAL A 233 2.41 -18.04 16.78
CA VAL A 233 2.25 -16.90 17.68
C VAL A 233 0.87 -16.90 18.30
N SER A 234 0.81 -16.74 19.63
CA SER A 234 -0.46 -16.49 20.29
C SER A 234 -1.07 -15.21 19.73
N MET A 235 -2.36 -15.23 19.38
CA MET A 235 -3.05 -14.05 18.85
C MET A 235 -2.88 -12.81 19.76
N SER A 236 -2.79 -13.02 21.09
CA SER A 236 -2.51 -11.95 22.04
C SER A 236 -1.12 -11.33 21.87
N GLY A 237 -0.10 -12.15 21.59
CA GLY A 237 1.27 -11.71 21.32
C GLY A 237 1.42 -10.96 20.00
N LEU A 238 0.71 -11.41 18.95
CA LEU A 238 0.70 -10.72 17.66
C LEU A 238 0.06 -9.33 17.79
N VAL A 239 -1.14 -9.26 18.37
CA VAL A 239 -1.85 -7.98 18.55
C VAL A 239 -1.02 -6.99 19.37
N ARG A 240 -0.35 -7.43 20.44
CA ARG A 240 0.54 -6.55 21.21
C ARG A 240 1.68 -6.01 20.34
N SER A 241 2.21 -6.82 19.43
CA SER A 241 3.27 -6.41 18.51
C SER A 241 2.74 -5.38 17.51
N LEU A 242 1.55 -5.61 16.94
CA LEU A 242 0.87 -4.65 16.05
C LEU A 242 0.55 -3.33 16.78
N GLU A 243 0.19 -3.38 18.07
CA GLU A 243 -0.07 -2.17 18.85
C GLU A 243 1.17 -1.33 19.05
N ASN A 244 2.29 -1.99 19.36
CA ASN A 244 3.58 -1.32 19.45
C ASN A 244 3.96 -0.69 18.10
N CYS A 245 3.70 -1.38 17.00
CA CYS A 245 3.92 -0.85 15.65
C CYS A 245 3.09 0.43 15.42
N LYS A 246 1.78 0.39 15.68
CA LYS A 246 0.88 1.54 15.55
C LYS A 246 1.32 2.72 16.40
N ASN A 247 1.61 2.47 17.68
CA ASN A 247 2.07 3.51 18.61
C ASN A 247 3.39 4.13 18.18
N SER A 248 4.29 3.35 17.58
CA SER A 248 5.55 3.87 17.09
C SER A 248 5.36 4.72 15.83
N MET A 249 4.58 4.24 14.86
CA MET A 249 4.29 4.99 13.64
C MET A 249 3.50 6.28 13.92
N ALA A 250 2.65 6.29 14.95
CA ALA A 250 1.89 7.47 15.38
C ALA A 250 2.79 8.60 15.92
N LYS A 251 3.99 8.28 16.44
CA LYS A 251 4.95 9.30 16.91
C LYS A 251 5.61 10.08 15.78
N GLU A 252 5.67 9.49 14.60
CA GLU A 252 6.26 10.09 13.40
C GLU A 252 5.25 10.93 12.61
N GLN A 253 4.07 11.23 13.17
CA GLN A 253 3.07 12.04 12.48
C GLN A 253 3.46 13.52 12.55
N ALA A 254 3.49 14.18 11.39
CA ALA A 254 3.80 15.61 11.30
C ALA A 254 2.53 16.46 11.39
N SER A 255 1.46 16.02 10.74
CA SER A 255 0.15 16.69 10.71
C SER A 255 -0.95 15.65 10.88
N PRO A 256 -1.57 15.53 12.07
CA PRO A 256 -2.36 14.37 12.43
C PRO A 256 -3.55 14.12 11.50
N LEU A 257 -4.32 15.13 11.10
CA LEU A 257 -5.45 14.89 10.20
C LEU A 257 -4.98 14.74 8.75
N LEU A 258 -4.12 15.65 8.31
CA LEU A 258 -3.64 15.70 6.93
C LEU A 258 -2.96 14.39 6.51
N ASP A 259 -2.08 13.89 7.37
CA ASP A 259 -1.37 12.63 7.11
C ASP A 259 -2.34 11.44 7.00
N GLU A 260 -3.38 11.38 7.85
CA GLU A 260 -4.34 10.28 7.83
C GLU A 260 -5.24 10.31 6.58
N LEU A 261 -5.62 11.50 6.11
CA LEU A 261 -6.35 11.66 4.85
C LEU A 261 -5.47 11.26 3.65
N ASP A 262 -4.21 11.69 3.62
CA ASP A 262 -3.28 11.35 2.54
C ASP A 262 -3.05 9.84 2.46
N ARG A 263 -2.84 9.18 3.61
CA ARG A 263 -2.69 7.70 3.69
C ARG A 263 -3.94 6.98 3.21
N TYR A 264 -5.13 7.47 3.58
CA TYR A 264 -6.38 6.85 3.15
C TYR A 264 -6.57 6.98 1.63
N ALA A 265 -6.27 8.15 1.06
CA ALA A 265 -6.33 8.38 -0.38
C ALA A 265 -5.35 7.49 -1.14
N VAL A 266 -4.10 7.40 -0.69
CA VAL A 266 -3.08 6.54 -1.30
C VAL A 266 -3.46 5.06 -1.21
N PHE A 267 -3.92 4.58 -0.06
CA PHE A 267 -4.38 3.19 0.07
C PHE A 267 -5.50 2.87 -0.92
N THR A 268 -6.50 3.75 -1.01
CA THR A 268 -7.66 3.59 -1.90
C THR A 268 -7.21 3.56 -3.36
N PHE A 269 -6.28 4.43 -3.74
CA PHE A 269 -5.72 4.42 -5.09
C PHE A 269 -4.93 3.15 -5.39
N LEU A 270 -4.06 2.70 -4.49
CA LEU A 270 -3.26 1.50 -4.76
C LEU A 270 -4.13 0.24 -4.84
N TYR A 271 -5.03 0.04 -3.88
CA TYR A 271 -5.69 -1.26 -3.70
C TYR A 271 -7.16 -1.30 -4.11
N HIS A 272 -7.80 -0.16 -4.33
CA HIS A 272 -9.17 -0.10 -4.86
C HIS A 272 -9.23 0.45 -6.28
N HIS A 273 -8.16 1.06 -6.79
CA HIS A 273 -8.09 1.51 -8.19
C HIS A 273 -7.04 0.73 -8.99
N LEU A 274 -5.74 0.92 -8.71
CA LEU A 274 -4.68 0.32 -9.51
C LEU A 274 -4.66 -1.20 -9.46
N PHE A 275 -4.72 -1.79 -8.26
CA PHE A 275 -4.63 -3.24 -8.15
C PHE A 275 -5.78 -3.96 -8.86
N PRO A 276 -7.07 -3.64 -8.63
CA PRO A 276 -8.15 -4.27 -9.39
C PRO A 276 -7.97 -4.09 -10.90
N LEU A 277 -7.58 -2.88 -11.35
CA LEU A 277 -7.38 -2.59 -12.76
C LEU A 277 -6.33 -3.51 -13.42
N TYR A 278 -5.24 -3.81 -12.71
CA TYR A 278 -4.17 -4.67 -13.24
C TYR A 278 -4.23 -6.11 -12.73
N ALA A 279 -5.31 -6.51 -12.04
CA ALA A 279 -5.48 -7.86 -11.52
C ALA A 279 -5.62 -8.89 -12.64
N GLU A 280 -6.03 -8.48 -13.85
CA GLU A 280 -6.15 -9.37 -15.03
C GLU A 280 -4.83 -10.09 -15.37
N PHE A 281 -3.67 -9.46 -15.10
CA PHE A 281 -2.36 -10.11 -15.27
C PHE A 281 -2.12 -11.29 -14.32
N LEU A 282 -2.95 -11.37 -13.29
CA LEU A 282 -2.98 -12.44 -12.32
C LEU A 282 -4.12 -13.44 -12.58
N ALA A 283 -5.02 -13.17 -13.52
CA ALA A 283 -6.14 -14.04 -13.84
C ALA A 283 -5.70 -15.31 -14.58
N ASP A 284 -6.56 -16.33 -14.53
CA ASP A 284 -6.47 -17.57 -15.29
C ASP A 284 -5.15 -18.34 -15.13
N GLN A 285 -4.48 -18.14 -13.99
CA GLN A 285 -3.28 -18.90 -13.65
C GLN A 285 -3.67 -20.23 -13.00
N ASP A 286 -2.68 -21.11 -12.86
CA ASP A 286 -2.86 -22.41 -12.20
C ASP A 286 -3.45 -22.24 -10.79
N SER A 287 -4.24 -23.23 -10.32
CA SER A 287 -4.80 -23.21 -8.97
C SER A 287 -3.73 -23.06 -7.87
N SER A 288 -2.47 -23.44 -8.13
CA SER A 288 -1.36 -23.18 -7.23
C SER A 288 -0.99 -21.71 -7.08
N GLN A 289 -1.59 -20.79 -7.83
CA GLN A 289 -1.36 -19.35 -7.71
C GLN A 289 -2.42 -18.68 -6.84
N LEU A 290 -3.47 -19.40 -6.41
CA LEU A 290 -4.39 -18.92 -5.38
C LEU A 290 -3.60 -18.65 -4.08
N PRO A 291 -3.93 -17.58 -3.32
CA PRO A 291 -5.08 -16.68 -3.48
C PRO A 291 -4.84 -15.47 -4.38
N LEU A 292 -3.78 -15.43 -5.18
CA LEU A 292 -3.41 -14.32 -6.07
C LEU A 292 -3.78 -14.59 -7.54
N THR A 293 -4.78 -15.43 -7.81
CA THR A 293 -5.35 -15.64 -9.14
C THR A 293 -6.86 -15.82 -9.04
N PHE A 294 -7.57 -15.57 -10.14
CA PHE A 294 -9.01 -15.76 -10.25
C PHE A 294 -9.36 -16.14 -11.69
N ASP A 295 -10.56 -16.68 -11.88
CA ASP A 295 -11.13 -16.99 -13.19
C ASP A 295 -11.72 -15.70 -13.81
N SER A 296 -11.23 -15.30 -14.98
CA SER A 296 -11.72 -14.11 -15.69
C SER A 296 -13.07 -14.34 -16.36
N ASP A 297 -13.49 -15.59 -16.57
CA ASP A 297 -14.81 -15.92 -17.09
C ASP A 297 -15.83 -15.98 -15.96
N PHE A 298 -16.51 -14.85 -15.71
CA PHE A 298 -17.53 -14.72 -14.67
C PHE A 298 -18.79 -15.57 -14.91
N ASN A 299 -18.90 -16.25 -16.06
CA ASN A 299 -19.93 -17.27 -16.26
C ASN A 299 -19.62 -18.55 -15.47
N ASN A 300 -18.37 -18.78 -15.10
CA ASN A 300 -17.95 -19.95 -14.34
C ASN A 300 -18.35 -19.85 -12.87
N HIS A 301 -18.65 -21.01 -12.29
CA HIS A 301 -18.99 -21.12 -10.88
C HIS A 301 -17.80 -20.75 -10.00
N GLY A 302 -17.85 -19.56 -9.41
CA GLY A 302 -16.93 -19.15 -8.36
C GLY A 302 -15.99 -18.00 -8.68
N ALA A 303 -16.00 -17.50 -9.92
CA ALA A 303 -15.21 -16.34 -10.33
C ALA A 303 -15.39 -15.15 -9.37
N HIS A 304 -16.62 -14.87 -8.92
CA HIS A 304 -16.93 -13.75 -8.01
C HIS A 304 -16.22 -13.84 -6.66
N TRP A 305 -16.23 -15.03 -6.02
CA TRP A 305 -15.56 -15.18 -4.72
C TRP A 305 -14.05 -15.23 -4.88
N MET A 306 -13.54 -15.72 -6.02
CA MET A 306 -12.11 -15.69 -6.35
C MET A 306 -11.64 -14.25 -6.56
N LEU A 307 -12.40 -13.42 -7.29
CA LEU A 307 -12.14 -12.00 -7.40
C LEU A 307 -12.09 -11.35 -6.00
N GLN A 308 -13.09 -11.62 -5.16
CA GLN A 308 -13.12 -11.11 -3.79
C GLN A 308 -11.88 -11.55 -2.97
N LEU A 309 -11.45 -12.80 -3.14
CA LEU A 309 -10.26 -13.35 -2.50
C LEU A 309 -8.99 -12.64 -2.99
N VAL A 310 -8.83 -12.47 -4.30
CA VAL A 310 -7.68 -11.80 -4.93
C VAL A 310 -7.60 -10.35 -4.47
N LEU A 311 -8.72 -9.64 -4.41
CA LEU A 311 -8.78 -8.26 -3.92
C LEU A 311 -8.25 -8.13 -2.48
N MET A 312 -8.59 -9.07 -1.60
CA MET A 312 -8.07 -9.11 -0.22
C MET A 312 -6.61 -9.56 -0.15
N ALA A 313 -6.25 -10.59 -0.92
CA ALA A 313 -4.92 -11.14 -0.95
C ALA A 313 -3.90 -10.13 -1.48
N GLY A 314 -4.28 -9.35 -2.51
CA GLY A 314 -3.44 -8.29 -3.05
C GLY A 314 -3.03 -7.26 -2.00
N GLN A 315 -3.95 -6.85 -1.13
CA GLN A 315 -3.64 -5.92 -0.03
C GLN A 315 -2.61 -6.48 0.97
N ALA A 316 -2.60 -7.80 1.15
CA ALA A 316 -1.74 -8.48 2.12
C ALA A 316 -0.40 -8.95 1.53
N TYR A 317 -0.34 -9.23 0.23
CA TYR A 317 0.81 -9.85 -0.43
C TYR A 317 1.49 -9.01 -1.51
N LEU A 318 0.80 -8.02 -2.08
CA LEU A 318 1.38 -7.15 -3.09
C LEU A 318 1.77 -5.83 -2.47
N GLN A 319 3.02 -5.43 -2.67
CA GLN A 319 3.55 -4.15 -2.24
C GLN A 319 3.52 -3.13 -3.38
N PRO A 320 3.72 -1.83 -3.11
CA PRO A 320 3.74 -0.83 -4.17
C PRO A 320 4.68 -1.14 -5.35
N PRO A 321 5.90 -1.71 -5.16
CA PRO A 321 6.72 -2.14 -6.29
C PRO A 321 6.08 -3.24 -7.14
N ASP A 322 5.30 -4.15 -6.54
CA ASP A 322 4.58 -5.17 -7.30
C ASP A 322 3.48 -4.55 -8.16
N LEU A 323 2.78 -3.53 -7.65
CA LEU A 323 1.77 -2.80 -8.42
C LEU A 323 2.42 -2.02 -9.58
N ILE A 324 3.60 -1.47 -9.37
CA ILE A 324 4.41 -0.85 -10.44
C ILE A 324 4.80 -1.90 -11.48
N ASP A 325 5.23 -3.09 -11.06
CA ASP A 325 5.57 -4.18 -11.99
C ASP A 325 4.36 -4.61 -12.83
N LEU A 326 3.16 -4.75 -12.22
CA LEU A 326 1.92 -5.03 -12.95
C LEU A 326 1.57 -3.92 -13.96
N LEU A 327 1.63 -2.66 -13.55
CA LEU A 327 1.43 -1.50 -14.42
C LEU A 327 2.41 -1.49 -15.61
N VAL A 328 3.71 -1.71 -15.36
CA VAL A 328 4.72 -1.71 -16.42
C VAL A 328 4.48 -2.86 -17.39
N ARG A 329 4.10 -4.04 -16.90
CA ARG A 329 3.73 -5.19 -17.75
C ARG A 329 2.52 -4.89 -18.62
N GLU A 330 1.52 -4.20 -18.08
CA GLU A 330 0.37 -3.72 -18.86
C GLU A 330 0.83 -2.80 -20.00
N LYS A 331 1.61 -1.77 -19.68
CA LYS A 331 2.08 -0.79 -20.67
C LYS A 331 2.95 -1.43 -21.75
N VAL A 332 3.71 -2.47 -21.41
CA VAL A 332 4.58 -3.22 -22.35
C VAL A 332 3.78 -4.21 -23.20
N SER A 333 2.89 -4.99 -22.59
CA SER A 333 2.10 -6.03 -23.28
C SER A 333 1.09 -5.46 -24.27
N ARG A 334 0.59 -4.24 -24.05
CA ARG A 334 -0.31 -3.54 -24.98
C ARG A 334 0.31 -3.18 -26.34
N ARG A 335 1.63 -3.31 -26.52
CA ARG A 335 2.29 -3.00 -27.79
C ARG A 335 2.59 -4.29 -28.56
N PRO A 336 1.89 -4.62 -29.67
CA PRO A 336 2.31 -5.72 -30.52
C PRO A 336 3.75 -5.49 -31.00
N PRO A 337 4.63 -6.51 -31.05
CA PRO A 337 4.37 -7.94 -30.90
C PRO A 337 4.71 -8.52 -29.51
N TYR A 338 4.70 -7.73 -28.43
CA TYR A 338 5.21 -8.22 -27.15
C TYR A 338 4.31 -9.29 -26.52
N PRO A 339 4.88 -10.41 -26.03
CA PRO A 339 4.12 -11.44 -25.35
C PRO A 339 3.62 -10.95 -23.98
N VAL A 340 2.59 -11.61 -23.46
CA VAL A 340 2.14 -11.43 -22.07
C VAL A 340 3.31 -11.76 -21.13
N VAL A 341 3.74 -10.77 -20.36
CA VAL A 341 4.92 -10.91 -19.50
C VAL A 341 4.52 -11.55 -18.17
N THR A 342 4.86 -12.82 -17.97
CA THR A 342 4.57 -13.54 -16.72
C THR A 342 5.48 -13.13 -15.57
N LEU A 343 4.99 -13.22 -14.34
CA LEU A 343 5.77 -12.95 -13.13
C LEU A 343 6.98 -13.90 -13.00
N PRO A 344 8.19 -13.38 -12.69
CA PRO A 344 9.33 -14.22 -12.39
C PRO A 344 9.06 -15.11 -11.18
N ARG A 345 9.57 -16.35 -11.21
CA ARG A 345 9.45 -17.30 -10.07
C ARG A 345 10.00 -16.73 -8.76
N SER A 346 11.06 -15.94 -8.83
CA SER A 346 11.63 -15.27 -7.65
C SER A 346 10.63 -14.32 -6.99
N SER A 347 9.83 -13.60 -7.78
CA SER A 347 8.78 -12.71 -7.26
C SER A 347 7.64 -13.49 -6.62
N ALA A 348 7.29 -14.65 -7.17
CA ALA A 348 6.28 -15.53 -6.57
C ALA A 348 6.72 -16.05 -5.19
N ILE A 349 7.97 -16.53 -5.08
CA ILE A 349 8.53 -17.01 -3.80
C ILE A 349 8.65 -15.86 -2.79
N TRP A 350 9.02 -14.67 -3.24
CA TRP A 350 9.08 -13.48 -2.40
C TRP A 350 7.72 -13.16 -1.77
N ARG A 351 6.65 -13.16 -2.58
CA ARG A 351 5.29 -12.85 -2.10
C ARG A 351 4.71 -13.94 -1.21
N GLN A 352 4.95 -15.21 -1.55
CA GLN A 352 4.39 -16.37 -0.84
C GLN A 352 5.46 -17.48 -0.71
N PRO A 353 6.33 -17.39 0.32
CA PRO A 353 7.40 -18.37 0.52
C PRO A 353 6.90 -19.73 1.05
N VAL A 354 5.66 -19.79 1.55
CA VAL A 354 5.03 -21.04 1.99
C VAL A 354 4.27 -21.65 0.82
N SER A 355 4.50 -22.94 0.55
CA SER A 355 3.79 -23.69 -0.50
C SER A 355 2.27 -23.47 -0.39
N THR A 356 1.63 -23.25 -1.52
CA THR A 356 0.19 -22.98 -1.57
C THR A 356 -0.59 -24.14 -0.97
N LEU A 357 -1.61 -23.80 -0.18
CA LEU A 357 -2.60 -24.77 0.33
C LEU A 357 -3.39 -25.39 -0.83
N PHE A 358 -3.40 -24.71 -1.97
CA PHE A 358 -4.12 -25.08 -3.17
C PHE A 358 -3.34 -26.12 -3.99
N PRO A 359 -4.03 -27.15 -4.52
CA PRO A 359 -3.43 -28.14 -5.39
C PRO A 359 -2.84 -27.51 -6.66
N VAL A 360 -1.83 -28.16 -7.24
CA VAL A 360 -1.18 -27.74 -8.49
C VAL A 360 -1.85 -28.45 -9.67
N GLY A 361 -2.05 -27.75 -10.78
CA GLY A 361 -2.54 -28.36 -12.02
C GLY A 361 -4.05 -28.63 -12.05
N VAL A 362 -4.81 -28.09 -11.09
CA VAL A 362 -6.27 -28.26 -11.04
C VAL A 362 -6.92 -27.04 -11.67
N SER A 363 -7.90 -27.25 -12.54
CA SER A 363 -8.66 -26.14 -13.12
C SER A 363 -9.44 -25.41 -12.03
N LEU A 364 -9.42 -24.07 -12.05
CA LEU A 364 -10.23 -23.25 -11.14
C LEU A 364 -11.73 -23.55 -11.27
N CYS A 365 -12.17 -23.99 -12.45
CA CYS A 365 -13.57 -24.31 -12.75
C CYS A 365 -13.96 -25.75 -12.39
N ASP A 366 -13.04 -26.59 -11.90
CA ASP A 366 -13.32 -28.00 -11.60
C ASP A 366 -14.31 -28.12 -10.42
N GLU A 367 -15.54 -28.52 -10.72
CA GLU A 367 -16.62 -28.70 -9.75
C GLU A 367 -16.25 -29.65 -8.60
N SER A 368 -15.39 -30.64 -8.87
CA SER A 368 -14.96 -31.60 -7.84
C SER A 368 -14.05 -30.96 -6.78
N TYR A 369 -13.39 -29.85 -7.11
CA TYR A 369 -12.49 -29.11 -6.22
C TYR A 369 -13.08 -27.81 -5.69
N GLN A 370 -14.22 -27.33 -6.20
CA GLN A 370 -14.82 -26.05 -5.78
C GLN A 370 -15.00 -25.94 -4.26
N GLN A 371 -15.53 -26.97 -3.62
CA GLN A 371 -15.72 -26.97 -2.16
C GLN A 371 -14.36 -26.88 -1.42
N SER A 372 -13.36 -27.62 -1.89
CA SER A 372 -12.00 -27.59 -1.34
C SER A 372 -11.37 -26.21 -1.50
N PHE A 373 -11.48 -25.61 -2.68
CA PHE A 373 -11.01 -24.25 -2.94
C PHE A 373 -11.70 -23.22 -2.05
N GLN A 374 -13.02 -23.32 -1.85
CA GLN A 374 -13.75 -22.42 -0.95
C GLN A 374 -13.28 -22.54 0.50
N ILE A 375 -13.06 -23.76 0.99
CA ILE A 375 -12.57 -24.01 2.36
C ILE A 375 -11.14 -23.45 2.53
N MET A 376 -10.25 -23.70 1.57
CA MET A 376 -8.88 -23.18 1.60
C MET A 376 -8.86 -21.64 1.51
N SER A 377 -9.71 -21.07 0.66
CA SER A 377 -9.86 -19.62 0.51
C SER A 377 -10.41 -18.96 1.78
N GLN A 378 -11.39 -19.59 2.43
CA GLN A 378 -11.91 -19.16 3.73
C GLN A 378 -10.81 -19.16 4.79
N TYR A 379 -9.94 -20.18 4.80
CA TYR A 379 -8.78 -20.22 5.67
C TYR A 379 -7.81 -19.07 5.37
N CYS A 380 -7.45 -18.85 4.09
CA CYS A 380 -6.58 -17.73 3.69
C CYS A 380 -7.14 -16.38 4.11
N LEU A 381 -8.43 -16.12 3.85
CA LEU A 381 -9.10 -14.90 4.30
C LEU A 381 -9.08 -14.78 5.82
N SER A 382 -9.31 -15.88 6.56
CA SER A 382 -9.24 -15.85 8.02
C SER A 382 -7.85 -15.47 8.53
N VAL A 383 -6.79 -15.97 7.90
CA VAL A 383 -5.40 -15.60 8.21
C VAL A 383 -5.17 -14.11 7.93
N ILE A 384 -5.54 -13.62 6.73
CA ILE A 384 -5.39 -12.21 6.32
C ILE A 384 -6.15 -11.27 7.27
N CYS A 385 -7.40 -11.62 7.61
CA CYS A 385 -8.23 -10.85 8.53
C CYS A 385 -7.62 -10.80 9.94
N ARG A 386 -7.06 -11.92 10.42
CA ARG A 386 -6.42 -12.02 11.74
C ARG A 386 -5.10 -11.27 11.82
N SER A 387 -4.37 -11.17 10.71
CA SER A 387 -3.11 -10.42 10.61
C SER A 387 -3.30 -8.93 10.36
N SER A 388 -4.53 -8.46 10.14
CA SER A 388 -4.82 -7.04 9.93
C SER A 388 -4.54 -6.17 11.16
N ILE A 389 -4.19 -4.91 10.90
CA ILE A 389 -3.78 -3.90 11.88
C ILE A 389 -4.93 -3.47 12.83
N LEU A 390 -6.18 -3.72 12.47
CA LEU A 390 -7.38 -3.41 13.30
C LEU A 390 -7.71 -4.41 14.41
N SER A 391 -6.95 -5.48 14.58
CA SER A 391 -7.32 -6.67 15.38
C SER A 391 -7.76 -6.40 16.84
N GLU A 392 -7.42 -5.25 17.45
CA GLU A 392 -7.78 -4.92 18.84
C GLU A 392 -9.28 -4.83 19.14
N ARG A 393 -10.08 -4.09 18.33
CA ARG A 393 -11.51 -3.87 18.63
C ARG A 393 -12.39 -5.08 18.28
N GLN A 394 -11.88 -6.00 17.44
CA GLN A 394 -12.69 -7.06 16.85
C GLN A 394 -12.46 -8.45 17.45
N ARG A 395 -11.65 -8.58 18.51
CA ARG A 395 -11.52 -9.86 19.25
C ARG A 395 -12.86 -10.43 19.72
N ALA A 396 -13.88 -9.58 19.92
CA ALA A 396 -15.23 -10.02 20.31
C ALA A 396 -16.12 -10.43 19.11
N VAL A 397 -15.72 -10.16 17.86
CA VAL A 397 -16.60 -10.27 16.67
C VAL A 397 -15.87 -10.72 15.39
N LEU A 398 -14.76 -11.47 15.47
CA LEU A 398 -14.31 -12.25 14.31
C LEU A 398 -15.31 -13.39 14.12
N ARG A 399 -16.43 -13.07 13.48
CA ARG A 399 -17.41 -14.07 13.05
C ARG A 399 -16.68 -15.00 12.08
N PRO A 400 -16.90 -16.32 12.18
CA PRO A 400 -16.41 -17.23 11.15
C PRO A 400 -16.88 -16.72 9.80
N ILE A 401 -15.94 -16.53 8.88
CA ILE A 401 -16.24 -16.12 7.50
C ILE A 401 -17.23 -17.14 6.96
N GLY A 402 -18.41 -16.70 6.53
CA GLY A 402 -19.42 -17.63 6.05
C GLY A 402 -19.02 -18.17 4.69
N LEU A 403 -19.05 -19.50 4.52
CA LEU A 403 -18.91 -20.09 3.20
C LEU A 403 -20.03 -19.59 2.29
N PRO A 404 -19.74 -19.22 1.04
CA PRO A 404 -20.78 -18.92 0.07
C PRO A 404 -21.63 -20.17 -0.18
N ALA A 405 -22.89 -19.97 -0.58
CA ALA A 405 -23.64 -21.07 -1.17
C ALA A 405 -22.89 -21.54 -2.44
N LEU A 406 -22.79 -22.86 -2.63
CA LEU A 406 -22.09 -23.47 -3.77
C LEU A 406 -22.45 -22.73 -5.08
N GLY A 407 -21.43 -22.16 -5.72
CA GLY A 407 -21.46 -21.72 -7.11
C GLY A 407 -21.78 -20.24 -7.42
N LYS A 408 -22.32 -19.41 -6.50
CA LYS A 408 -22.76 -18.03 -6.89
C LYS A 408 -22.64 -16.92 -5.83
N GLY A 409 -22.11 -17.21 -4.64
CA GLY A 409 -22.07 -16.23 -3.55
C GLY A 409 -20.68 -15.63 -3.33
N LEU A 410 -20.64 -14.38 -2.85
CA LEU A 410 -19.46 -13.83 -2.18
C LEU A 410 -19.29 -14.47 -0.80
N PHE A 411 -18.06 -14.45 -0.27
CA PHE A 411 -17.84 -14.76 1.15
C PHE A 411 -18.60 -13.75 2.00
N ARG A 412 -19.37 -14.27 2.96
CA ARG A 412 -20.12 -13.41 3.87
C ARG A 412 -19.16 -12.81 4.89
N VAL A 413 -19.31 -11.51 5.16
CA VAL A 413 -18.60 -10.80 6.24
C VAL A 413 -17.09 -10.64 5.98
N VAL A 414 -16.67 -10.49 4.72
CA VAL A 414 -15.32 -9.99 4.40
C VAL A 414 -15.36 -8.48 4.48
N ALA A 415 -14.58 -7.90 5.40
CA ALA A 415 -14.47 -6.46 5.58
C ALA A 415 -13.06 -6.00 5.24
N ASP A 416 -12.94 -4.84 4.60
CA ASP A 416 -11.66 -4.22 4.33
C ASP A 416 -11.16 -3.52 5.59
N TYR A 417 -10.48 -4.28 6.45
CA TYR A 417 -10.01 -3.77 7.72
C TYR A 417 -8.94 -2.68 7.58
N THR A 418 -8.13 -2.69 6.52
CA THR A 418 -7.11 -1.66 6.32
C THR A 418 -7.77 -0.34 5.88
N ARG A 419 -8.77 -0.40 5.00
CA ARG A 419 -9.62 0.75 4.66
C ARG A 419 -10.33 1.31 5.90
N MET A 420 -10.99 0.44 6.67
CA MET A 420 -11.69 0.84 7.89
C MET A 420 -10.74 1.49 8.90
N TYR A 421 -9.51 0.97 9.02
CA TYR A 421 -8.48 1.53 9.89
C TYR A 421 -8.17 2.97 9.51
N LEU A 422 -7.81 3.19 8.24
CA LEU A 422 -7.38 4.50 7.75
C LEU A 422 -8.53 5.52 7.81
N SER A 423 -9.75 5.10 7.46
CA SER A 423 -10.94 5.94 7.61
C SER A 423 -11.20 6.30 9.08
N GLU A 424 -11.12 5.35 10.01
CA GLU A 424 -11.32 5.59 11.44
C GLU A 424 -10.25 6.54 12.00
N ARG A 425 -8.99 6.36 11.59
CA ARG A 425 -7.88 7.21 12.00
C ARG A 425 -8.07 8.65 11.57
N ALA A 426 -8.51 8.89 10.33
CA ALA A 426 -8.83 10.24 9.85
C ALA A 426 -9.97 10.88 10.67
N MET A 427 -11.03 10.12 10.97
CA MET A 427 -12.14 10.62 11.79
C MET A 427 -11.70 10.93 13.23
N VAL A 428 -10.91 10.05 13.86
CA VAL A 428 -10.39 10.27 15.21
C VAL A 428 -9.45 11.48 15.27
N ALA A 429 -8.58 11.67 14.27
CA ALA A 429 -7.69 12.83 14.19
C ALA A 429 -8.44 14.15 14.02
N PHE A 430 -9.60 14.13 13.36
CA PHE A 430 -10.51 15.26 13.30
C PHE A 430 -11.17 15.52 14.66
N GLU A 431 -11.81 14.50 15.24
CA GLU A 431 -12.57 14.58 16.50
C GLU A 431 -11.71 15.01 17.71
N MET A 432 -10.41 14.66 17.73
CA MET A 432 -9.50 14.97 18.84
C MET A 432 -9.40 16.47 19.17
N HIS A 433 -9.68 17.35 18.20
CA HIS A 433 -9.58 18.80 18.35
C HIS A 433 -10.91 19.53 18.10
N GLU A 434 -12.02 18.81 17.94
CA GLU A 434 -13.32 19.41 17.66
C GLU A 434 -14.00 19.87 18.96
N SER A 435 -14.31 21.16 19.04
CA SER A 435 -15.20 21.71 20.07
C SER A 435 -16.62 21.25 19.78
N ARG A 436 -17.11 20.20 20.47
CA ARG A 436 -18.46 19.66 20.28
C ARG A 436 -19.51 20.76 20.31
N ARG A 437 -20.15 21.03 19.16
CA ARG A 437 -21.36 21.86 19.05
C ARG A 437 -22.57 20.95 18.97
N GLU A 438 -23.58 21.20 19.81
CA GLU A 438 -24.78 20.36 19.93
C GLU A 438 -25.57 20.20 18.61
N ASP A 439 -25.42 21.14 17.67
CA ASP A 439 -26.17 21.18 16.40
C ASP A 439 -25.44 20.59 15.17
N THR A 440 -24.26 19.99 15.34
CA THR A 440 -23.46 19.49 14.20
C THR A 440 -23.80 18.03 13.87
N ARG A 441 -23.96 17.71 12.57
CA ARG A 441 -24.09 16.30 12.15
C ARG A 441 -22.81 15.55 12.55
N VAL A 442 -22.96 14.32 13.02
CA VAL A 442 -21.82 13.48 13.38
C VAL A 442 -20.93 13.27 12.14
N VAL A 443 -19.67 13.72 12.19
CA VAL A 443 -18.70 13.64 11.08
C VAL A 443 -18.63 12.24 10.48
N ARG A 444 -18.78 11.20 11.32
CA ARG A 444 -18.80 9.78 10.94
C ARG A 444 -19.90 9.41 9.94
N THR A 445 -20.97 10.19 9.86
CA THR A 445 -22.06 10.00 8.88
C THR A 445 -21.81 10.74 7.56
N ALA A 446 -21.20 11.94 7.63
CA ALA A 446 -20.94 12.75 6.45
C ALA A 446 -19.67 12.30 5.71
N PHE A 447 -18.62 11.94 6.46
CA PHE A 447 -17.29 11.63 5.92
C PHE A 447 -17.32 10.56 4.83
N PRO A 448 -17.93 9.36 5.00
CA PRO A 448 -17.90 8.33 3.96
C PRO A 448 -18.55 8.76 2.65
N ARG A 449 -19.59 9.62 2.71
CA ARG A 449 -20.28 10.13 1.52
C ARG A 449 -19.43 11.18 0.82
N GLU A 450 -18.99 12.19 1.54
CA GLU A 450 -18.25 13.32 0.98
C GLU A 450 -16.85 12.89 0.49
N TRP A 451 -16.21 11.98 1.23
CA TRP A 451 -14.88 11.45 0.92
C TRP A 451 -14.82 10.79 -0.46
N LYS A 452 -15.81 9.96 -0.81
CA LYS A 452 -15.87 9.27 -2.11
C LYS A 452 -15.75 10.21 -3.31
N HIS A 453 -16.30 11.42 -3.20
CA HIS A 453 -16.29 12.40 -4.28
C HIS A 453 -15.02 13.28 -4.31
N MET A 454 -14.26 13.33 -3.22
CA MET A 454 -13.17 14.31 -3.04
C MET A 454 -11.81 13.68 -2.72
N GLN A 455 -11.74 12.37 -2.47
CA GLN A 455 -10.49 11.69 -2.12
C GLN A 455 -9.40 11.87 -3.17
N TRP A 456 -9.78 11.91 -4.45
CA TRP A 456 -8.83 12.01 -5.55
C TRP A 456 -8.08 13.37 -5.59
N SER A 457 -8.70 14.42 -5.03
CA SER A 457 -8.21 15.80 -5.05
C SER A 457 -7.63 16.27 -3.71
N ILE A 458 -7.33 15.33 -2.79
CA ILE A 458 -6.92 15.62 -1.41
C ILE A 458 -5.77 16.63 -1.31
N TRP A 459 -4.70 16.49 -2.09
CA TRP A 459 -3.51 17.37 -1.98
C TRP A 459 -3.78 18.84 -2.31
N TRP A 460 -4.91 19.16 -2.95
CA TRP A 460 -5.23 20.53 -3.34
C TRP A 460 -6.25 21.18 -2.41
N TRP A 461 -7.32 20.47 -2.04
CA TRP A 461 -8.29 21.02 -1.09
C TRP A 461 -7.77 20.95 0.35
N ALA A 462 -7.01 19.91 0.71
CA ALA A 462 -6.27 19.80 1.95
C ALA A 462 -4.80 20.20 1.71
N ASN A 463 -4.57 21.46 1.36
CA ASN A 463 -3.20 21.98 1.22
C ASN A 463 -2.56 22.33 2.57
N SER A 464 -3.30 22.23 3.68
CA SER A 464 -2.80 22.37 5.05
C SER A 464 -3.76 21.68 6.01
N GLU A 465 -3.28 21.39 7.23
CA GLU A 465 -4.09 20.83 8.32
C GLU A 465 -5.35 21.67 8.57
N ASP A 466 -5.22 23.01 8.64
CA ASP A 466 -6.35 23.92 8.86
C ASP A 466 -7.39 23.84 7.74
N LYS A 467 -6.94 23.77 6.48
CA LYS A 467 -7.84 23.65 5.33
C LYS A 467 -8.56 22.30 5.34
N ALA A 468 -7.87 21.22 5.70
CA ALA A 468 -8.47 19.90 5.84
C ALA A 468 -9.57 19.91 6.91
N ARG A 469 -9.27 20.49 8.09
CA ARG A 469 -10.24 20.63 9.20
C ARG A 469 -11.45 21.46 8.81
N MET A 470 -11.24 22.66 8.27
CA MET A 470 -12.34 23.53 7.81
C MET A 470 -13.22 22.84 6.76
N LYS A 471 -12.63 22.04 5.87
CA LYS A 471 -13.41 21.29 4.88
C LYS A 471 -14.26 20.20 5.52
N MET A 472 -13.70 19.42 6.46
CA MET A 472 -14.43 18.40 7.20
C MET A 472 -15.52 18.99 8.10
N GLU A 473 -15.29 20.14 8.73
CA GLU A 473 -16.32 20.89 9.46
C GLU A 473 -17.49 21.30 8.53
N ARG A 474 -17.22 21.72 7.29
CA ARG A 474 -18.30 22.03 6.34
C ARG A 474 -19.13 20.80 5.98
N TRP A 475 -18.54 19.61 5.99
CA TRP A 475 -19.29 18.36 5.76
C TRP A 475 -20.30 18.09 6.89
N THR A 476 -20.02 18.53 8.13
CA THR A 476 -20.96 18.37 9.26
C THR A 476 -22.12 19.36 9.22
N LEU A 477 -21.95 20.52 8.58
CA LEU A 477 -22.98 21.56 8.45
C LEU A 477 -24.04 21.26 7.37
N GLY A 478 -23.76 20.33 6.45
CA GLY A 478 -24.66 19.94 5.36
C GLY A 478 -24.68 20.93 4.19
N ALA A 479 -24.95 20.42 2.97
CA ALA A 479 -24.90 21.17 1.71
C ALA A 479 -25.90 22.34 1.58
N GLY A 480 -26.77 22.58 2.57
CA GLY A 480 -27.81 23.62 2.55
C GLY A 480 -27.46 24.92 3.27
N ARG A 481 -26.26 25.05 3.85
CA ARG A 481 -25.80 26.27 4.52
C ARG A 481 -24.44 26.69 3.96
N THR A 482 -24.42 27.12 2.70
CA THR A 482 -23.32 27.95 2.20
C THR A 482 -23.48 29.35 2.77
N LEU A 483 -22.52 29.78 3.59
CA LEU A 483 -22.35 31.17 4.04
C LEU A 483 -22.03 32.10 2.87
#